data_AF-A0A4Q6AZ90-F1
#
_entry.id   AF-A0A4Q6AZ90-F1
#
_cell.length_a   1.000
_cell.length_b   1.000
_cell.length_c   1.000
_cell.angle_alpha   90.00
_cell.angle_beta   90.00
_cell.angle_gamma   90.00
#
_symmetry.space_group_name_H-M   'P 1'
#
loop_
_entity.id
_entity.type
_entity.pdbx_description
1 polymer ?
#
loop_
_entity_poly.entity_id
_entity_poly.type
_entity_poly.pdbx_seq_one_letter_code
_entity_poly.pdbx_strand_id
1 'polypeptide(L)'
;MNSLWHSVAFTRVKSTGVISLYIDGSLQSTVTGGTNSLTSGANMFLGAVSSSDPNKYVGYLDEVNMWSVALDGSDIQMIYDRQSPTYGAYFQSRIMDTTVTNTTFTGLSWTTTKPFGKELPDFVGSIQNETTGNYSGMNSPTLMNNIVGLWHLNETTLGGVSGGKDFADTSGQGNHGTKSGPMLLGSQGRLGKAPLFVSGSIDVGTSTSLDFGVNSFTISMWVKTRNTAVRLVSSKSGLTSNGVDAYIDPSGYIVFGLGCNGGATTDCVTVQNSKFVADGNWHNIVLENDKTYNVLKIFVDGLAQNLSKVASSASCAYLNGSAEMKYDTCPAQNADRTAAAFMIGSFAGNFTPYSGTIDEVAIWKKALTNGDVADLYRRGANRLFFQVRGCSTAGCPTASWKGPDGTKKTFFSEINNNTVPSAGSGTVKTTAPVVNFADFAGMGLGTNRYFQYQYFMESDDFATTQCNYSGGGPCSPELKSVSVAPSALYPTNTPSIVNNTAIPFYTLASASETASCASGVKYQVSINGSSFFYYNGSAWVASDGTYAQASTSSQINAGAATVATSLGRTSLYVKALLNSSGSSQCTLDAFGVSGNSAY
;
A
#
# COMPACT_ATOMS: atom_id res chain seq x y z
N MET A 1 -11.84 -32.65 7.89
CA MET A 1 -11.53 -31.39 7.17
C MET A 1 -12.09 -30.27 8.02
N ASN A 2 -11.30 -29.23 8.21
CA ASN A 2 -11.58 -28.14 9.12
C ASN A 2 -12.74 -27.33 8.51
N SER A 3 -13.66 -26.79 9.31
CA SER A 3 -14.85 -26.05 8.84
C SER A 3 -14.50 -24.65 8.28
N LEU A 4 -13.41 -24.52 7.51
CA LEU A 4 -12.92 -23.27 6.94
C LEU A 4 -13.41 -23.10 5.50
N TRP A 5 -13.64 -21.85 5.11
CA TRP A 5 -13.88 -21.49 3.72
C TRP A 5 -12.60 -21.61 2.89
N HIS A 6 -12.73 -22.11 1.66
CA HIS A 6 -11.64 -22.18 0.69
C HIS A 6 -12.10 -21.59 -0.64
N SER A 7 -11.25 -20.80 -1.27
CA SER A 7 -11.42 -20.35 -2.66
C SER A 7 -10.85 -21.42 -3.59
N VAL A 8 -11.68 -21.98 -4.46
CA VAL A 8 -11.27 -23.03 -5.39
C VAL A 8 -11.47 -22.54 -6.82
N ALA A 9 -10.41 -22.56 -7.62
CA ALA A 9 -10.45 -22.16 -9.02
C ALA A 9 -9.88 -23.24 -9.93
N PHE A 10 -10.53 -23.41 -11.09
CA PHE A 10 -10.09 -24.30 -12.16
C PHE A 10 -9.92 -23.48 -13.43
N THR A 11 -8.81 -23.66 -14.13
CA THR A 11 -8.60 -23.06 -15.45
C THR A 11 -8.43 -24.14 -16.50
N ARG A 12 -8.80 -23.84 -17.74
CA ARG A 12 -8.49 -24.69 -18.89
C ARG A 12 -8.07 -23.85 -20.09
N VAL A 13 -6.85 -24.04 -20.55
CA VAL A 13 -6.36 -23.43 -21.79
C VAL A 13 -6.66 -24.37 -22.95
N LYS A 14 -7.63 -24.02 -23.80
CA LYS A 14 -8.12 -24.91 -24.89
C LYS A 14 -7.01 -25.35 -25.85
N SER A 15 -6.11 -24.45 -26.24
CA SER A 15 -5.06 -24.71 -27.24
C SER A 15 -4.05 -25.76 -26.79
N THR A 16 -3.76 -25.83 -25.48
CA THR A 16 -2.78 -26.75 -24.90
C THR A 16 -3.43 -27.93 -24.16
N GLY A 17 -4.70 -27.79 -23.78
CA GLY A 17 -5.39 -28.76 -22.93
C GLY A 17 -5.01 -28.65 -21.45
N VAL A 18 -4.11 -27.73 -21.08
CA VAL A 18 -3.66 -27.57 -19.70
C VAL A 18 -4.83 -27.17 -18.81
N ILE A 19 -5.03 -27.94 -17.74
CA ILE A 19 -6.01 -27.70 -16.69
C ILE A 19 -5.26 -27.52 -15.37
N SER A 20 -5.50 -26.41 -14.69
CA SER A 20 -4.84 -26.08 -13.43
C SER A 20 -5.88 -25.95 -12.31
N LEU A 21 -5.57 -26.53 -11.14
CA LEU A 21 -6.34 -26.41 -9.91
C LEU A 21 -5.61 -25.48 -8.96
N TYR A 22 -6.33 -24.48 -8.46
CA TYR A 22 -5.85 -23.54 -7.44
C TYR A 22 -6.73 -23.66 -6.20
N ILE A 23 -6.11 -23.61 -5.02
CA ILE A 23 -6.77 -23.53 -3.72
C ILE A 23 -6.18 -22.33 -2.98
N ASP A 24 -7.05 -21.40 -2.60
CA ASP A 24 -6.72 -20.17 -1.87
C ASP A 24 -5.63 -19.35 -2.58
N GLY A 25 -5.85 -19.12 -3.88
CA GLY A 25 -4.93 -18.41 -4.77
C GLY A 25 -3.72 -19.24 -5.24
N SER A 26 -3.35 -20.30 -4.53
CA SER A 26 -2.14 -21.08 -4.81
C SER A 26 -2.38 -22.27 -5.75
N LEU A 27 -1.51 -22.42 -6.76
CA LEU A 27 -1.53 -23.56 -7.68
C LEU A 27 -1.24 -24.87 -6.93
N GLN A 28 -2.18 -25.81 -6.97
CA GLN A 28 -2.05 -27.11 -6.31
C GLN A 28 -1.60 -28.20 -7.28
N SER A 29 -2.12 -28.18 -8.50
CA SER A 29 -1.83 -29.23 -9.48
C SER A 29 -2.12 -28.76 -10.90
N THR A 30 -1.48 -29.41 -11.86
CA THR A 30 -1.69 -29.20 -13.30
C THR A 30 -1.75 -30.54 -14.01
N VAL A 31 -2.75 -30.70 -14.87
CA VAL A 31 -2.92 -31.88 -15.73
C VAL A 31 -3.16 -31.43 -17.17
N THR A 32 -3.04 -32.36 -18.13
CA THR A 32 -3.37 -32.09 -19.54
C THR A 32 -4.62 -32.88 -19.92
N GLY A 33 -5.68 -32.18 -20.29
CA GLY A 33 -6.93 -32.73 -20.80
C GLY A 33 -7.09 -32.54 -22.31
N GLY A 34 -8.28 -32.86 -22.82
CA GLY A 34 -8.60 -32.67 -24.24
C GLY A 34 -8.65 -31.19 -24.65
N THR A 35 -8.44 -30.91 -25.94
CA THR A 35 -8.44 -29.55 -26.55
C THR A 35 -9.76 -29.20 -27.27
N ASN A 36 -10.77 -30.08 -27.19
CA ASN A 36 -12.08 -29.91 -27.83
C ASN A 36 -12.85 -28.68 -27.30
N SER A 37 -13.78 -28.15 -28.10
CA SER A 37 -14.72 -27.13 -27.63
C SER A 37 -15.72 -27.71 -26.62
N LEU A 38 -15.94 -27.03 -25.50
CA LEU A 38 -16.93 -27.42 -24.49
C LEU A 38 -18.30 -26.86 -24.87
N THR A 39 -19.02 -27.57 -25.75
CA THR A 39 -20.29 -27.12 -26.35
C THR A 39 -21.45 -28.10 -26.10
N SER A 40 -21.32 -28.93 -25.06
CA SER A 40 -22.40 -29.84 -24.67
C SER A 40 -23.67 -29.04 -24.36
N GLY A 41 -24.81 -29.52 -24.86
CA GLY A 41 -26.13 -28.94 -24.56
C GLY A 41 -26.66 -29.34 -23.17
N ALA A 42 -25.89 -30.07 -22.37
CA ALA A 42 -26.28 -30.43 -21.01
C ALA A 42 -26.28 -29.20 -20.08
N ASN A 43 -27.22 -29.18 -19.14
CA ASN A 43 -27.26 -28.16 -18.09
C ASN A 43 -26.01 -28.23 -17.20
N MET A 44 -25.50 -27.06 -16.81
CA MET A 44 -24.49 -26.96 -15.76
C MET A 44 -25.17 -26.92 -14.39
N PHE A 45 -24.60 -27.67 -13.44
CA PHE A 45 -25.05 -27.71 -12.06
C PHE A 45 -23.90 -27.27 -11.15
N LEU A 46 -24.20 -26.50 -10.11
CA LEU A 46 -23.26 -26.21 -9.04
C LEU A 46 -23.40 -27.28 -7.96
N GLY A 47 -22.29 -27.93 -7.60
CA GLY A 47 -22.28 -28.98 -6.59
C GLY A 47 -22.78 -30.36 -7.04
N ALA A 48 -22.97 -30.61 -8.33
CA ALA A 48 -23.28 -31.95 -8.87
C ALA A 48 -22.93 -32.01 -10.37
N VAL A 49 -22.81 -33.21 -10.98
CA VAL A 49 -22.66 -33.30 -12.44
C VAL A 49 -23.99 -33.40 -13.19
N SER A 50 -25.08 -33.78 -12.50
CA SER A 50 -26.44 -33.80 -13.05
C SER A 50 -27.50 -33.73 -11.94
N SER A 51 -28.76 -33.46 -12.29
CA SER A 51 -29.87 -33.44 -11.32
C SER A 51 -30.09 -34.79 -10.61
N SER A 52 -29.81 -35.89 -11.30
CA SER A 52 -29.96 -37.27 -10.83
C SER A 52 -28.69 -37.86 -10.20
N ASP A 53 -27.60 -37.10 -10.13
CA ASP A 53 -26.33 -37.57 -9.58
C ASP A 53 -26.49 -37.87 -8.07
N PRO A 54 -26.18 -39.09 -7.60
CA PRO A 54 -26.18 -39.39 -6.17
C PRO A 54 -25.03 -38.69 -5.41
N ASN A 55 -23.95 -38.30 -6.11
CA ASN A 55 -22.75 -37.71 -5.51
C ASN A 55 -22.82 -36.18 -5.55
N LYS A 56 -23.67 -35.59 -4.71
CA LYS A 56 -23.81 -34.13 -4.58
C LYS A 56 -22.85 -33.58 -3.54
N TYR A 57 -22.37 -32.36 -3.76
CA TYR A 57 -21.59 -31.61 -2.78
C TYR A 57 -22.44 -31.37 -1.53
N VAL A 58 -21.89 -31.73 -0.37
CA VAL A 58 -22.49 -31.51 0.94
C VAL A 58 -21.61 -30.53 1.70
N GLY A 59 -22.05 -29.28 1.75
CA GLY A 59 -21.33 -28.18 2.39
C GLY A 59 -21.91 -26.83 1.97
N TYR A 60 -21.22 -25.76 2.35
CA TYR A 60 -21.57 -24.41 1.90
C TYR A 60 -20.81 -24.08 0.61
N LEU A 61 -21.49 -23.41 -0.33
CA LEU A 61 -20.91 -22.78 -1.52
C LEU A 61 -21.32 -21.32 -1.50
N ASP A 62 -20.39 -20.43 -1.81
CA ASP A 62 -20.66 -19.00 -1.95
C ASP A 62 -19.80 -18.43 -3.09
N GLU A 63 -20.26 -17.32 -3.68
CA GLU A 63 -19.55 -16.55 -4.72
C GLU A 63 -19.00 -17.38 -5.90
N VAL A 64 -19.88 -18.10 -6.60
CA VAL A 64 -19.50 -18.88 -7.78
C VAL A 64 -19.41 -18.00 -9.03
N ASN A 65 -18.21 -17.93 -9.60
CA ASN A 65 -17.90 -17.11 -10.77
C ASN A 65 -17.36 -17.96 -11.93
N MET A 66 -17.64 -17.55 -13.18
CA MET A 66 -17.21 -18.27 -14.39
C MET A 66 -16.75 -17.28 -15.46
N TRP A 67 -15.64 -17.60 -16.14
CA TRP A 67 -15.08 -16.77 -17.22
C TRP A 67 -14.99 -17.56 -18.52
N SER A 68 -15.17 -16.86 -19.66
CA SER A 68 -14.97 -17.42 -21.00
C SER A 68 -13.50 -17.46 -21.44
N VAL A 69 -12.59 -16.99 -20.58
CA VAL A 69 -11.14 -16.95 -20.78
C VAL A 69 -10.48 -17.64 -19.59
N ALA A 70 -9.40 -18.38 -19.84
CA ALA A 70 -8.58 -18.93 -18.77
C ALA A 70 -7.87 -17.79 -18.03
N LEU A 71 -8.17 -17.64 -16.74
CA LEU A 71 -7.43 -16.75 -15.86
C LEU A 71 -6.01 -17.29 -15.65
N ASP A 72 -5.04 -16.40 -15.49
CA ASP A 72 -3.70 -16.79 -15.08
C ASP A 72 -3.59 -16.89 -13.54
N GLY A 73 -2.43 -17.35 -13.05
CA GLY A 73 -2.22 -17.50 -11.61
C GLY A 73 -2.31 -16.19 -10.82
N SER A 74 -1.91 -15.07 -11.44
CA SER A 74 -2.00 -13.74 -10.81
C SER A 74 -3.45 -13.27 -10.68
N ASP A 75 -4.28 -13.45 -11.71
CA ASP A 75 -5.71 -13.12 -11.67
C ASP A 75 -6.42 -13.91 -10.55
N ILE A 76 -6.09 -15.20 -10.40
CA ILE A 76 -6.69 -16.07 -9.37
C ILE A 76 -6.24 -15.68 -7.97
N GLN A 77 -4.95 -15.44 -7.78
CA GLN A 77 -4.41 -14.97 -6.50
C GLN A 77 -5.08 -13.65 -6.09
N MET A 78 -5.25 -12.71 -7.02
CA MET A 78 -5.93 -11.45 -6.76
C MET A 78 -7.41 -11.61 -6.38
N ILE A 79 -8.15 -12.52 -7.01
CA ILE A 79 -9.55 -12.80 -6.64
C ILE A 79 -9.60 -13.31 -5.20
N TYR A 80 -8.74 -14.26 -4.84
CA TYR A 80 -8.65 -14.78 -3.48
C TYR A 80 -8.26 -13.69 -2.48
N ASP A 81 -7.21 -12.92 -2.75
CA ASP A 81 -6.71 -11.89 -1.85
C ASP A 81 -7.77 -10.81 -1.55
N ARG A 82 -8.68 -10.53 -2.49
CA ARG A 82 -9.80 -9.59 -2.29
C ARG A 82 -10.95 -10.12 -1.44
N GLN A 83 -11.09 -11.44 -1.34
CA GLN A 83 -12.12 -12.09 -0.53
C GLN A 83 -11.57 -12.54 0.82
N SER A 84 -10.24 -12.54 0.97
CA SER A 84 -9.55 -12.92 2.19
C SER A 84 -9.44 -11.84 3.29
N PRO A 85 -9.60 -10.51 3.07
CA PRO A 85 -9.34 -9.57 4.14
C PRO A 85 -10.47 -9.63 5.17
N THR A 86 -10.11 -9.57 6.45
CA THR A 86 -11.10 -9.63 7.53
C THR A 86 -12.07 -8.45 7.46
N TYR A 87 -11.55 -7.26 7.14
CA TYR A 87 -12.33 -6.04 7.00
C TYR A 87 -11.91 -5.24 5.77
N GLY A 88 -12.88 -4.56 5.15
CA GLY A 88 -12.62 -3.64 4.07
C GLY A 88 -13.54 -2.42 4.07
N ALA A 89 -13.08 -1.34 3.45
CA ALA A 89 -13.87 -0.14 3.20
C ALA A 89 -13.65 0.36 1.78
N TYR A 90 -14.66 1.05 1.24
CA TYR A 90 -14.64 1.62 -0.11
C TYR A 90 -14.99 3.10 -0.05
N PHE A 91 -14.26 3.91 -0.82
CA PHE A 91 -14.57 5.31 -1.02
C PHE A 91 -14.38 5.71 -2.48
N GLN A 92 -15.30 6.55 -2.96
CA GLN A 92 -15.20 7.19 -4.26
C GLN A 92 -15.13 8.70 -4.05
N SER A 93 -14.12 9.35 -4.64
CA SER A 93 -14.01 10.81 -4.56
C SER A 93 -15.17 11.49 -5.28
N ARG A 94 -15.38 12.78 -4.97
CA ARG A 94 -16.15 13.64 -5.88
C ARG A 94 -15.50 13.67 -7.27
N ILE A 95 -16.27 14.02 -8.28
CA ILE A 95 -15.71 14.35 -9.59
C ILE A 95 -15.04 15.72 -9.50
N MET A 96 -13.78 15.76 -9.88
CA MET A 96 -12.99 16.99 -9.95
C MET A 96 -13.16 17.58 -11.35
N ASP A 97 -13.73 18.78 -11.45
CA ASP A 97 -13.81 19.54 -12.71
C ASP A 97 -12.68 20.57 -12.72
N THR A 98 -11.77 20.44 -13.68
CA THR A 98 -10.65 21.39 -13.84
C THR A 98 -11.04 22.63 -14.62
N THR A 99 -12.23 22.65 -15.23
CA THR A 99 -12.75 23.67 -16.16
C THR A 99 -11.94 23.86 -17.44
N VAL A 100 -10.78 23.20 -17.56
CA VAL A 100 -9.93 23.14 -18.74
C VAL A 100 -10.23 21.84 -19.49
N THR A 101 -10.50 21.91 -20.79
CA THR A 101 -11.00 20.76 -21.58
C THR A 101 -10.00 19.63 -21.72
N ASN A 102 -8.70 19.94 -21.78
CA ASN A 102 -7.63 19.01 -22.09
C ASN A 102 -6.55 18.96 -20.98
N THR A 103 -6.95 18.90 -19.71
CA THR A 103 -5.99 18.80 -18.60
C THR A 103 -5.23 17.48 -18.66
N THR A 104 -3.90 17.55 -18.59
CA THR A 104 -3.05 16.37 -18.38
C THR A 104 -2.90 16.15 -16.88
N PHE A 105 -3.62 15.19 -16.31
CA PHE A 105 -3.37 14.76 -14.93
C PHE A 105 -2.07 13.98 -14.88
N THR A 106 -1.17 14.35 -13.99
CA THR A 106 0.20 13.83 -13.95
C THR A 106 0.46 12.88 -12.78
N GLY A 107 -0.40 12.86 -11.77
CA GLY A 107 -0.18 11.96 -10.66
C GLY A 107 -1.23 11.98 -9.56
N LEU A 108 -1.04 11.05 -8.63
CA LEU A 108 -1.82 10.85 -7.43
C LEU A 108 -0.84 10.64 -6.27
N SER A 109 -1.04 11.32 -5.15
CA SER A 109 -0.29 11.05 -3.92
C SER A 109 -1.23 10.98 -2.74
N TRP A 110 -0.79 10.28 -1.70
CA TRP A 110 -1.56 10.20 -0.47
C TRP A 110 -0.66 10.11 0.76
N THR A 111 -1.21 10.48 1.90
CA THR A 111 -0.53 10.35 3.20
C THR A 111 -1.38 9.54 4.16
N THR A 112 -0.71 8.75 4.98
CA THR A 112 -1.31 7.88 5.99
C THR A 112 -0.76 8.21 7.38
N THR A 113 -1.39 7.69 8.43
CA THR A 113 -0.84 7.87 9.79
C THR A 113 0.33 6.93 10.08
N LYS A 114 0.34 5.74 9.50
CA LYS A 114 1.39 4.72 9.61
C LYS A 114 1.78 4.19 8.22
N PRO A 115 2.95 3.58 8.06
CA PRO A 115 3.46 3.08 6.77
C PRO A 115 2.77 1.76 6.34
N PHE A 116 1.48 1.84 6.05
CA PHE A 116 0.64 0.72 5.61
C PHE A 116 1.04 0.22 4.22
N GLY A 117 1.27 -1.07 4.08
CA GLY A 117 1.75 -1.72 2.86
C GLY A 117 3.23 -1.45 2.55
N LYS A 118 4.00 -0.92 3.50
CA LYS A 118 5.43 -0.61 3.33
C LYS A 118 6.29 -1.63 4.06
N GLU A 119 7.35 -2.07 3.39
CA GLU A 119 8.44 -2.85 3.98
C GLU A 119 9.06 -2.11 5.18
N LEU A 120 9.71 -2.87 6.06
CA LEU A 120 10.59 -2.26 7.05
C LEU A 120 11.67 -1.44 6.34
N PRO A 121 12.10 -0.30 6.90
CA PRO A 121 13.13 0.45 6.24
C PRO A 121 14.51 -0.21 6.39
N ASP A 122 15.33 -0.08 5.36
CA ASP A 122 16.74 -0.43 5.38
C ASP A 122 17.45 0.41 6.45
N PHE A 123 18.45 -0.18 7.08
CA PHE A 123 19.20 0.44 8.16
C PHE A 123 20.70 0.33 7.92
N VAL A 124 21.39 1.47 7.79
CA VAL A 124 22.86 1.52 7.65
C VAL A 124 23.39 2.61 8.57
N GLY A 125 23.36 2.34 9.88
CA GLY A 125 23.62 3.33 10.94
C GLY A 125 22.49 4.37 11.10
N SER A 126 21.63 4.51 10.09
CA SER A 126 20.40 5.29 10.09
C SER A 126 19.38 4.67 9.13
N ILE A 127 18.11 5.07 9.27
CA ILE A 127 17.01 4.70 8.36
C ILE A 127 17.27 5.29 6.97
N GLN A 128 17.16 4.48 5.90
CA GLN A 128 17.50 4.92 4.52
C GLN A 128 16.29 5.29 3.66
N ASN A 129 15.18 4.57 3.79
CA ASN A 129 14.04 4.56 2.85
C ASN A 129 12.70 4.83 3.56
N GLU A 130 12.74 5.48 4.72
CA GLU A 130 11.57 5.97 5.44
C GLU A 130 11.91 7.28 6.16
N THR A 131 10.93 8.17 6.30
CA THR A 131 11.04 9.34 7.18
C THR A 131 9.88 9.33 8.16
N THR A 132 10.19 9.26 9.46
CA THR A 132 9.19 9.16 10.53
C THR A 132 8.21 10.34 10.54
N GLY A 133 8.64 11.52 10.08
CA GLY A 133 7.80 12.71 9.90
C GLY A 133 6.63 12.53 8.93
N ASN A 134 6.68 11.57 8.01
CA ASN A 134 5.57 11.27 7.10
C ASN A 134 4.46 10.46 7.77
N TYR A 135 4.74 9.83 8.92
CA TYR A 135 3.85 8.86 9.57
C TYR A 135 3.64 9.23 11.05
N SER A 136 2.78 10.22 11.28
CA SER A 136 2.56 10.79 12.63
C SER A 136 1.98 9.82 13.65
N GLY A 137 1.48 8.67 13.21
CA GLY A 137 0.84 7.67 14.05
C GLY A 137 1.79 6.58 14.52
N MET A 138 3.06 6.54 14.11
CA MET A 138 4.00 5.50 14.59
C MET A 138 4.22 5.59 16.10
N ASN A 139 4.20 4.45 16.77
CA ASN A 139 4.37 4.35 18.22
C ASN A 139 5.82 4.61 18.65
N SER A 140 6.79 4.28 17.79
CA SER A 140 8.21 4.33 18.11
C SER A 140 9.06 4.71 16.90
N PRO A 141 9.79 5.86 16.94
CA PRO A 141 10.73 6.22 15.90
C PRO A 141 12.05 5.42 15.99
N THR A 142 12.19 4.54 16.99
CA THR A 142 13.43 3.80 17.28
C THR A 142 13.33 2.31 16.95
N LEU A 143 12.26 1.89 16.27
CA LEU A 143 12.02 0.49 15.89
C LEU A 143 13.27 -0.18 15.31
N MET A 144 13.96 0.50 14.40
CA MET A 144 15.15 -0.02 13.71
C MET A 144 16.43 -0.03 14.55
N ASN A 145 16.47 0.64 15.71
CA ASN A 145 17.67 0.62 16.54
C ASN A 145 18.00 -0.82 16.99
N ASN A 146 19.27 -1.19 16.95
CA ASN A 146 19.81 -2.52 17.25
C ASN A 146 19.27 -3.66 16.35
N ILE A 147 18.78 -3.33 15.14
CA ILE A 147 18.55 -4.36 14.13
C ILE A 147 19.89 -4.94 13.68
N VAL A 148 19.95 -6.26 13.54
CA VAL A 148 21.15 -7.02 13.16
C VAL A 148 20.94 -7.98 11.99
N GLY A 149 19.71 -8.07 11.49
CA GLY A 149 19.38 -8.79 10.26
C GLY A 149 18.06 -8.27 9.72
N LEU A 150 18.00 -8.00 8.41
CA LEU A 150 16.79 -7.61 7.71
C LEU A 150 16.83 -8.17 6.29
N TRP A 151 15.97 -9.15 6.00
CA TRP A 151 15.84 -9.74 4.68
C TRP A 151 14.41 -9.53 4.19
N HIS A 152 14.24 -8.65 3.20
CA HIS A 152 12.96 -8.41 2.52
C HIS A 152 12.54 -9.59 1.65
N LEU A 153 13.50 -10.43 1.21
CA LEU A 153 13.24 -11.62 0.39
C LEU A 153 12.55 -11.35 -0.96
N ASN A 154 12.77 -10.15 -1.50
CA ASN A 154 12.19 -9.67 -2.75
C ASN A 154 12.84 -10.22 -4.02
N GLU A 155 13.87 -11.06 -3.90
CA GLU A 155 14.70 -11.47 -5.01
C GLU A 155 13.92 -12.29 -6.05
N THR A 156 14.13 -11.95 -7.32
CA THR A 156 13.58 -12.65 -8.49
C THR A 156 14.65 -13.49 -9.20
N THR A 157 15.92 -13.27 -8.88
CA THR A 157 17.08 -13.98 -9.40
C THR A 157 18.14 -14.13 -8.29
N LEU A 158 19.01 -15.14 -8.41
CA LEU A 158 20.08 -15.43 -7.45
C LEU A 158 21.36 -14.64 -7.77
N GLY A 159 22.29 -14.57 -6.82
CA GLY A 159 23.60 -13.94 -7.02
C GLY A 159 23.59 -12.42 -7.17
N GLY A 160 22.50 -11.74 -6.76
CA GLY A 160 22.37 -10.29 -6.82
C GLY A 160 23.13 -9.53 -5.73
N VAL A 161 23.75 -10.26 -4.79
CA VAL A 161 24.34 -9.68 -3.57
C VAL A 161 25.85 -9.93 -3.53
N SER A 162 26.57 -8.98 -2.93
CA SER A 162 28.03 -9.08 -2.79
C SER A 162 28.47 -10.36 -2.05
N GLY A 163 29.66 -10.87 -2.37
CA GLY A 163 30.19 -12.09 -1.74
C GLY A 163 29.62 -13.40 -2.27
N GLY A 164 28.95 -13.39 -3.44
CA GLY A 164 28.34 -14.58 -4.05
C GLY A 164 27.11 -15.05 -3.28
N LYS A 165 26.37 -14.10 -2.71
CA LYS A 165 25.18 -14.35 -1.88
C LYS A 165 23.91 -14.05 -2.67
N ASP A 166 22.81 -14.58 -2.17
CA ASP A 166 21.53 -14.60 -2.87
C ASP A 166 20.51 -13.64 -2.26
N PHE A 167 20.49 -13.50 -0.94
CA PHE A 167 19.49 -12.72 -0.21
C PHE A 167 20.13 -11.56 0.52
N ALA A 168 19.69 -10.33 0.22
CA ALA A 168 20.29 -9.14 0.79
C ALA A 168 19.92 -8.98 2.26
N ASP A 169 20.91 -8.60 3.07
CA ASP A 169 20.71 -8.15 4.44
C ASP A 169 20.82 -6.63 4.43
N THR A 170 19.70 -5.95 4.63
CA THR A 170 19.60 -4.48 4.60
C THR A 170 19.67 -3.88 6.00
N SER A 171 20.04 -4.65 7.03
CA SER A 171 20.28 -4.16 8.40
C SER A 171 21.64 -3.46 8.60
N GLY A 172 22.49 -3.48 7.56
CA GLY A 172 23.84 -2.92 7.60
C GLY A 172 24.89 -3.84 8.22
N GLN A 173 24.51 -5.04 8.68
CA GLN A 173 25.42 -6.01 9.29
C GLN A 173 26.09 -6.97 8.29
N GLY A 174 25.62 -7.01 7.04
CA GLY A 174 26.23 -7.83 5.98
C GLY A 174 25.98 -9.34 6.13
N ASN A 175 24.95 -9.74 6.87
CA ASN A 175 24.55 -11.13 7.07
C ASN A 175 23.78 -11.68 5.85
N HIS A 176 24.33 -11.51 4.65
CA HIS A 176 23.69 -11.92 3.40
C HIS A 176 23.46 -13.44 3.35
N GLY A 177 22.28 -13.84 2.87
CA GLY A 177 21.84 -15.23 2.83
C GLY A 177 22.25 -15.96 1.55
N THR A 178 22.44 -17.28 1.65
CA THR A 178 22.71 -18.18 0.51
C THR A 178 21.57 -19.19 0.41
N LYS A 179 21.03 -19.39 -0.80
CA LYS A 179 20.01 -20.39 -1.05
C LYS A 179 20.59 -21.79 -0.82
N SER A 180 19.83 -22.62 -0.11
CA SER A 180 20.08 -24.05 0.02
C SER A 180 18.81 -24.84 -0.29
N GLY A 181 18.90 -25.86 -1.13
CA GLY A 181 17.75 -26.68 -1.53
C GLY A 181 16.76 -26.00 -2.50
N PRO A 182 15.55 -26.58 -2.68
CA PRO A 182 14.58 -26.16 -3.69
C PRO A 182 13.74 -24.96 -3.23
N MET A 183 13.69 -23.92 -4.07
CA MET A 183 12.95 -22.69 -3.80
C MET A 183 12.64 -21.98 -5.12
N LEU A 184 11.44 -21.41 -5.23
CA LEU A 184 10.99 -20.58 -6.35
C LEU A 184 11.02 -19.10 -5.93
N LEU A 185 11.71 -18.26 -6.70
CA LEU A 185 11.87 -16.83 -6.43
C LEU A 185 10.78 -15.98 -7.07
N GLY A 186 10.63 -14.73 -6.60
CA GLY A 186 9.75 -13.74 -7.23
C GLY A 186 8.25 -14.04 -7.13
N SER A 187 7.83 -14.93 -6.23
CA SER A 187 6.41 -15.18 -5.98
C SER A 187 5.80 -13.98 -5.24
N GLN A 188 4.47 -13.84 -5.25
CA GLN A 188 3.83 -12.74 -4.54
C GLN A 188 4.08 -12.87 -3.03
N GLY A 189 4.72 -11.86 -2.45
CA GLY A 189 4.97 -11.76 -1.01
C GLY A 189 3.81 -11.12 -0.28
N ARG A 190 3.96 -11.02 1.04
CA ARG A 190 3.11 -10.19 1.89
C ARG A 190 3.39 -8.70 1.64
N LEU A 191 4.67 -8.35 1.50
CA LEU A 191 5.15 -7.05 1.10
C LEU A 191 6.08 -7.28 -0.09
N GLY A 192 5.73 -6.75 -1.27
CA GLY A 192 6.53 -6.99 -2.47
C GLY A 192 6.46 -8.43 -2.98
N LYS A 193 7.61 -9.12 -2.98
CA LYS A 193 7.85 -10.48 -3.46
C LYS A 193 8.41 -11.33 -2.32
N ALA A 194 8.22 -12.64 -2.44
CA ALA A 194 8.79 -13.60 -1.51
C ALA A 194 9.20 -14.89 -2.25
N PRO A 195 10.16 -15.65 -1.70
CA PRO A 195 10.41 -17.00 -2.14
C PRO A 195 9.35 -17.99 -1.64
N LEU A 196 8.98 -18.92 -2.51
CA LEU A 196 8.26 -20.15 -2.14
C LEU A 196 9.28 -21.26 -1.88
N PHE A 197 9.39 -21.66 -0.62
CA PHE A 197 10.21 -22.78 -0.18
C PHE A 197 9.51 -24.10 -0.54
N VAL A 198 10.25 -25.00 -1.19
CA VAL A 198 9.80 -26.35 -1.52
C VAL A 198 10.77 -27.34 -0.86
N SER A 199 10.80 -27.32 0.47
CA SER A 199 11.84 -27.97 1.30
C SER A 199 13.24 -27.34 1.16
N GLY A 200 13.30 -26.04 0.88
CA GLY A 200 14.53 -25.25 0.82
C GLY A 200 14.82 -24.50 2.13
N SER A 201 15.91 -23.74 2.15
CA SER A 201 16.32 -22.86 3.24
C SER A 201 17.26 -21.75 2.77
N ILE A 202 17.53 -20.79 3.65
CA ILE A 202 18.52 -19.74 3.47
C ILE A 202 19.55 -19.85 4.60
N ASP A 203 20.81 -20.03 4.24
CA ASP A 203 21.96 -20.01 5.15
C ASP A 203 22.51 -18.59 5.24
N VAL A 204 22.37 -17.94 6.41
CA VAL A 204 22.88 -16.57 6.65
C VAL A 204 24.23 -16.57 7.39
N GLY A 205 24.86 -17.75 7.51
CA GLY A 205 26.25 -17.92 7.92
C GLY A 205 26.48 -17.87 9.44
N THR A 206 27.75 -17.67 9.79
CA THR A 206 28.28 -17.78 11.16
C THR A 206 28.70 -16.44 11.77
N SER A 207 28.05 -15.35 11.37
CA SER A 207 28.39 -13.99 11.84
C SER A 207 27.97 -13.76 13.29
N THR A 208 28.89 -13.32 14.16
CA THR A 208 28.64 -13.16 15.61
C THR A 208 27.66 -12.03 15.95
N SER A 209 27.26 -11.22 14.96
CA SER A 209 26.13 -10.29 15.11
C SER A 209 24.80 -11.02 15.32
N LEU A 210 24.72 -12.32 15.02
CA LEU A 210 23.56 -13.18 15.32
C LEU A 210 23.76 -14.06 16.56
N ASP A 211 24.82 -13.82 17.33
CA ASP A 211 25.03 -14.44 18.64
C ASP A 211 24.36 -13.55 19.70
N PHE A 212 23.30 -14.07 20.32
CA PHE A 212 22.45 -13.30 21.24
C PHE A 212 22.95 -13.34 22.69
N GLY A 213 23.75 -14.34 23.05
CA GLY A 213 24.30 -14.46 24.40
C GLY A 213 23.24 -14.55 25.46
N VAL A 214 23.50 -13.82 26.54
CA VAL A 214 22.59 -13.58 27.64
C VAL A 214 21.84 -12.26 27.46
N ASN A 215 21.59 -11.79 26.23
CA ASN A 215 20.92 -10.50 25.98
C ASN A 215 19.49 -10.68 25.49
N SER A 216 18.70 -9.59 25.55
CA SER A 216 17.40 -9.56 24.91
C SER A 216 17.53 -9.58 23.38
N PHE A 217 16.62 -10.26 22.71
CA PHE A 217 16.52 -10.26 21.26
C PHE A 217 15.09 -10.48 20.81
N THR A 218 14.79 -10.06 19.58
CA THR A 218 13.51 -10.29 18.93
C THR A 218 13.71 -10.74 17.49
N ILE A 219 12.90 -11.69 17.04
CA ILE A 219 12.86 -12.17 15.66
C ILE A 219 11.43 -11.95 15.14
N SER A 220 11.28 -11.31 13.97
CA SER A 220 10.00 -11.12 13.29
C SER A 220 10.04 -11.73 11.89
N MET A 221 8.92 -12.25 11.41
CA MET A 221 8.75 -12.70 10.04
C MET A 221 7.26 -12.79 9.67
N TRP A 222 6.94 -12.67 8.39
CA TRP A 222 5.66 -13.11 7.85
C TRP A 222 5.79 -14.53 7.31
N VAL A 223 4.79 -15.37 7.58
CA VAL A 223 4.76 -16.79 7.16
C VAL A 223 3.41 -17.13 6.55
N LYS A 224 3.40 -17.97 5.50
CA LYS A 224 2.18 -18.56 4.93
C LYS A 224 2.42 -20.01 4.54
N THR A 225 1.75 -20.94 5.22
CA THR A 225 1.90 -22.37 4.97
C THR A 225 0.71 -23.19 5.46
N ARG A 226 0.49 -24.36 4.85
CA ARG A 226 -0.39 -25.44 5.37
C ARG A 226 0.39 -26.62 5.95
N ASN A 227 1.72 -26.57 5.86
CA ASN A 227 2.58 -27.66 6.30
C ASN A 227 2.82 -27.53 7.80
N THR A 228 2.65 -28.64 8.51
CA THR A 228 3.03 -28.79 9.91
C THR A 228 4.41 -29.45 9.99
N ALA A 229 5.02 -29.47 11.17
CA ALA A 229 6.35 -30.05 11.38
C ALA A 229 7.45 -29.43 10.48
N VAL A 230 7.48 -28.10 10.37
CA VAL A 230 8.44 -27.34 9.56
C VAL A 230 9.21 -26.31 10.40
N ARG A 231 10.45 -25.98 10.02
CA ARG A 231 11.26 -24.97 10.71
C ARG A 231 11.12 -23.57 10.12
N LEU A 232 11.12 -22.56 10.99
CA LEU A 232 11.05 -21.16 10.61
C LEU A 232 12.43 -20.51 10.64
N VAL A 233 13.11 -20.58 11.78
CA VAL A 233 14.50 -20.13 11.95
C VAL A 233 15.20 -21.01 12.98
N SER A 234 16.51 -21.19 12.83
CA SER A 234 17.30 -21.91 13.82
C SER A 234 18.77 -21.50 13.79
N SER A 235 19.42 -21.49 14.96
CA SER A 235 20.87 -21.34 15.10
C SER A 235 21.51 -22.53 15.84
N LYS A 236 20.77 -23.65 15.94
CA LYS A 236 21.23 -24.88 16.62
C LYS A 236 21.82 -25.89 15.62
N SER A 237 22.61 -26.83 16.15
CA SER A 237 23.09 -28.04 15.46
C SER A 237 22.55 -29.35 16.06
N GLY A 238 21.70 -29.28 17.09
CA GLY A 238 20.98 -30.38 17.69
C GLY A 238 19.85 -29.88 18.60
N LEU A 239 18.97 -30.79 19.07
CA LEU A 239 17.85 -30.43 19.96
C LEU A 239 18.29 -29.76 21.26
N THR A 240 19.40 -30.22 21.84
CA THR A 240 19.95 -29.72 23.12
C THR A 240 21.08 -28.70 22.92
N SER A 241 21.54 -28.46 21.69
CA SER A 241 22.59 -27.47 21.39
C SER A 241 22.15 -26.07 21.81
N ASN A 242 23.09 -25.24 22.30
CA ASN A 242 22.83 -23.81 22.49
C ASN A 242 22.47 -23.13 21.17
N GLY A 243 21.64 -22.10 21.28
CA GLY A 243 21.09 -21.35 20.17
C GLY A 243 19.58 -21.19 20.30
N VAL A 244 18.98 -20.69 19.24
CA VAL A 244 17.54 -20.44 19.13
C VAL A 244 16.94 -21.43 18.14
N ASP A 245 15.73 -21.93 18.42
CA ASP A 245 14.94 -22.71 17.46
C ASP A 245 13.50 -22.21 17.45
N ALA A 246 12.94 -22.03 16.26
CA ALA A 246 11.54 -21.68 16.07
C ALA A 246 10.92 -22.49 14.93
N TYR A 247 9.72 -23.03 15.18
CA TYR A 247 9.11 -23.99 14.28
C TYR A 247 7.60 -24.09 14.42
N ILE A 248 6.98 -24.70 13.41
CA ILE A 248 5.58 -25.15 13.48
C ILE A 248 5.60 -26.63 13.84
N ASP A 249 4.96 -26.99 14.95
CA ASP A 249 4.89 -28.38 15.42
C ASP A 249 3.96 -29.23 14.53
N PRO A 250 3.91 -30.57 14.71
CA PRO A 250 2.98 -31.43 13.95
C PRO A 250 1.50 -31.06 14.12
N SER A 251 1.16 -30.36 15.20
CA SER A 251 -0.19 -29.88 15.51
C SER A 251 -0.51 -28.52 14.86
N GLY A 252 0.46 -27.86 14.22
CA GLY A 252 0.29 -26.61 13.49
C GLY A 252 0.43 -25.32 14.31
N TYR A 253 1.02 -25.39 15.50
CA TYR A 253 1.28 -24.25 16.38
C TYR A 253 2.76 -23.86 16.36
N ILE A 254 3.04 -22.59 16.66
CA ILE A 254 4.40 -22.08 16.79
C ILE A 254 5.00 -22.56 18.12
N VAL A 255 6.21 -23.10 18.02
CA VAL A 255 7.09 -23.38 19.15
C VAL A 255 8.35 -22.53 19.02
N PHE A 256 8.76 -21.93 20.13
CA PHE A 256 9.97 -21.12 20.25
C PHE A 256 10.78 -21.58 21.45
N GLY A 257 12.10 -21.68 21.31
CA GLY A 257 12.93 -22.09 22.43
C GLY A 257 14.41 -21.78 22.32
N LEU A 258 15.04 -21.82 23.49
CA LEU A 258 16.47 -21.67 23.71
C LEU A 258 17.12 -23.03 23.98
N GLY A 259 18.38 -23.18 23.60
CA GLY A 259 19.16 -24.38 23.83
C GLY A 259 19.65 -24.54 25.27
N CYS A 260 20.20 -25.71 25.59
CA CYS A 260 20.68 -26.08 26.93
C CYS A 260 22.09 -26.69 26.91
N ASN A 261 22.92 -26.28 25.96
CA ASN A 261 24.35 -26.59 25.85
C ASN A 261 24.71 -28.09 25.89
N GLY A 262 23.89 -28.94 25.28
CA GLY A 262 24.09 -30.39 25.33
C GLY A 262 23.71 -31.04 26.67
N GLY A 263 23.09 -30.29 27.58
CA GLY A 263 22.51 -30.79 28.83
C GLY A 263 21.25 -31.62 28.62
N ALA A 264 20.51 -31.87 29.72
CA ALA A 264 19.27 -32.63 29.64
C ALA A 264 18.19 -31.82 28.90
N THR A 265 17.32 -32.49 28.13
CA THR A 265 16.23 -31.81 27.40
C THR A 265 15.28 -31.03 28.33
N THR A 266 15.21 -31.44 29.60
CA THR A 266 14.46 -30.76 30.66
C THR A 266 15.01 -29.38 31.02
N ASP A 267 16.27 -29.10 30.68
CA ASP A 267 16.96 -27.83 30.97
C ASP A 267 16.80 -26.83 29.81
N CYS A 268 16.39 -27.30 28.63
CA CYS A 268 16.09 -26.46 27.47
C CYS A 268 14.76 -25.74 27.67
N VAL A 269 14.71 -24.44 27.40
CA VAL A 269 13.49 -23.64 27.52
C VAL A 269 12.76 -23.66 26.19
N THR A 270 11.57 -24.24 26.12
CA THR A 270 10.70 -24.14 24.94
C THR A 270 9.26 -23.86 25.34
N VAL A 271 8.58 -23.11 24.50
CA VAL A 271 7.20 -22.68 24.72
C VAL A 271 6.43 -22.72 23.41
N GLN A 272 5.14 -23.05 23.51
CA GLN A 272 4.21 -23.16 22.39
C GLN A 272 3.09 -22.12 22.52
N ASN A 273 2.66 -21.55 21.40
CA ASN A 273 1.51 -20.65 21.37
C ASN A 273 0.17 -21.41 21.28
N SER A 274 -0.95 -20.69 21.38
CA SER A 274 -2.30 -21.28 21.30
C SER A 274 -3.01 -21.07 19.96
N LYS A 275 -2.42 -20.31 19.01
CA LYS A 275 -3.04 -20.00 17.71
C LYS A 275 -2.47 -20.89 16.63
N PHE A 276 -3.35 -21.62 15.95
CA PHE A 276 -3.00 -22.43 14.79
C PHE A 276 -2.58 -21.50 13.64
N VAL A 277 -1.42 -21.77 13.02
CA VAL A 277 -0.82 -20.91 11.98
C VAL A 277 -0.59 -21.65 10.65
N ALA A 278 -0.79 -22.96 10.63
CA ALA A 278 -0.63 -23.79 9.43
C ALA A 278 -1.95 -23.88 8.62
N ASP A 279 -2.66 -22.77 8.48
CA ASP A 279 -3.98 -22.70 7.82
C ASP A 279 -3.90 -22.26 6.35
N GLY A 280 -2.72 -21.84 5.89
CA GLY A 280 -2.48 -21.32 4.56
C GLY A 280 -2.72 -19.82 4.42
N ASN A 281 -2.97 -19.09 5.52
CA ASN A 281 -3.05 -17.64 5.56
C ASN A 281 -1.69 -17.01 5.94
N TRP A 282 -1.54 -15.72 5.67
CA TRP A 282 -0.38 -14.96 6.14
C TRP A 282 -0.52 -14.66 7.64
N HIS A 283 0.52 -15.00 8.40
CA HIS A 283 0.65 -14.63 9.80
C HIS A 283 1.95 -13.86 10.04
N ASN A 284 1.89 -12.80 10.85
CA ASN A 284 3.10 -12.17 11.38
C ASN A 284 3.48 -12.82 12.70
N ILE A 285 4.67 -13.41 12.77
CA ILE A 285 5.18 -14.08 13.96
C ILE A 285 6.30 -13.23 14.54
N VAL A 286 6.17 -12.85 15.81
CA VAL A 286 7.24 -12.17 16.56
C VAL A 286 7.61 -13.00 17.79
N LEU A 287 8.88 -13.33 17.90
CA LEU A 287 9.47 -14.14 18.95
C LEU A 287 10.41 -13.27 19.77
N GLU A 288 10.14 -13.11 21.05
CA GLU A 288 10.90 -12.23 21.93
C GLU A 288 11.51 -13.02 23.08
N ASN A 289 12.80 -12.80 23.31
CA ASN A 289 13.47 -13.08 24.55
C ASN A 289 13.75 -11.76 25.26
N ASP A 290 13.03 -11.47 26.35
CA ASP A 290 13.32 -10.31 27.19
C ASP A 290 14.13 -10.75 28.41
N LYS A 291 15.43 -10.48 28.34
CA LYS A 291 16.36 -10.83 29.41
C LYS A 291 16.17 -9.98 30.66
N THR A 292 15.61 -8.78 30.55
CA THR A 292 15.33 -7.91 31.71
C THR A 292 14.49 -8.66 32.75
N TYR A 293 13.56 -9.51 32.27
CA TYR A 293 12.65 -10.29 33.12
C TYR A 293 12.86 -11.81 33.00
N ASN A 294 13.79 -12.27 32.16
CA ASN A 294 14.01 -13.67 31.81
C ASN A 294 12.73 -14.36 31.31
N VAL A 295 12.08 -13.75 30.31
CA VAL A 295 10.83 -14.27 29.73
C VAL A 295 10.94 -14.48 28.22
N LEU A 296 10.33 -15.56 27.74
CA LEU A 296 10.02 -15.74 26.32
C LEU A 296 8.57 -15.35 26.06
N LYS A 297 8.32 -14.68 24.94
CA LYS A 297 6.99 -14.33 24.44
C LYS A 297 6.86 -14.72 22.97
N ILE A 298 5.64 -15.08 22.57
CA ILE A 298 5.25 -15.29 21.18
C ILE A 298 4.10 -14.34 20.89
N PHE A 299 4.24 -13.53 19.84
CA PHE A 299 3.16 -12.76 19.28
C PHE A 299 2.80 -13.34 17.91
N VAL A 300 1.50 -13.41 17.64
CA VAL A 300 0.96 -13.75 16.32
C VAL A 300 -0.03 -12.67 15.94
N ASP A 301 0.17 -12.08 14.77
CA ASP A 301 -0.66 -11.02 14.20
C ASP A 301 -0.81 -9.81 15.14
N GLY A 302 0.32 -9.35 15.68
CA GLY A 302 0.37 -8.20 16.59
C GLY A 302 -0.13 -8.46 18.02
N LEU A 303 -0.60 -9.68 18.32
CA LEU A 303 -1.16 -10.04 19.62
C LEU A 303 -0.28 -11.02 20.40
N ALA A 304 -0.04 -10.71 21.67
CA ALA A 304 0.61 -11.64 22.60
C ALA A 304 -0.24 -12.90 22.73
N GLN A 305 0.37 -14.06 22.54
CA GLN A 305 -0.33 -15.34 22.55
C GLN A 305 -0.41 -15.91 23.95
N ASN A 306 -1.49 -16.66 24.21
CA ASN A 306 -1.47 -17.58 25.34
C ASN A 306 -0.46 -18.70 25.05
N LEU A 307 0.30 -19.03 26.08
CA LEU A 307 1.44 -19.94 26.01
C LEU A 307 1.16 -21.21 26.79
N SER A 308 1.74 -22.31 26.32
CA SER A 308 1.73 -23.60 26.99
C SER A 308 3.14 -24.19 27.00
N LYS A 309 3.41 -24.99 28.03
CA LYS A 309 4.69 -25.69 28.19
C LYS A 309 4.71 -26.93 27.29
N VAL A 310 5.82 -27.14 26.58
CA VAL A 310 6.06 -28.36 25.82
C VAL A 310 6.55 -29.46 26.78
N ALA A 311 5.76 -30.52 26.94
CA ALA A 311 5.86 -31.51 28.03
C ALA A 311 7.24 -32.18 28.20
N SER A 312 8.07 -32.25 27.17
CA SER A 312 9.39 -32.89 27.17
C SER A 312 10.56 -31.94 27.46
N SER A 313 10.29 -30.66 27.76
CA SER A 313 11.31 -29.63 27.98
C SER A 313 10.92 -28.64 29.07
N ALA A 314 11.86 -27.78 29.44
CA ALA A 314 11.63 -26.60 30.27
C ALA A 314 11.16 -26.90 31.71
N SER A 315 11.59 -28.00 32.34
CA SER A 315 11.30 -28.32 33.75
C SER A 315 11.69 -27.19 34.71
N CYS A 316 12.76 -26.47 34.36
CA CYS A 316 13.24 -25.30 35.09
C CYS A 316 12.50 -23.99 34.76
N ALA A 317 11.54 -23.98 33.84
CA ALA A 317 10.76 -22.81 33.45
C ALA A 317 9.27 -22.98 33.81
N TYR A 318 8.58 -21.87 33.99
CA TYR A 318 7.17 -21.82 34.36
C TYR A 318 6.43 -20.68 33.66
N LEU A 319 5.12 -20.83 33.51
CA LEU A 319 4.27 -19.78 32.95
C LEU A 319 4.10 -18.65 33.99
N ASN A 320 4.37 -17.41 33.59
CA ASN A 320 4.06 -16.21 34.35
C ASN A 320 2.80 -15.57 33.76
N GLY A 321 1.63 -15.85 34.36
CA GLY A 321 0.36 -15.58 33.71
C GLY A 321 0.16 -16.46 32.48
N SER A 322 -0.56 -15.97 31.46
CA SER A 322 -0.83 -16.75 30.25
C SER A 322 0.11 -16.45 29.08
N ALA A 323 0.82 -15.32 29.06
CA ALA A 323 1.51 -14.83 27.87
C ALA A 323 3.06 -14.82 27.97
N GLU A 324 3.62 -15.28 29.08
CA GLU A 324 5.06 -15.27 29.32
C GLU A 324 5.55 -16.63 29.84
N MET A 325 6.64 -17.14 29.26
CA MET A 325 7.39 -18.27 29.80
C MET A 325 8.62 -17.75 30.53
N LYS A 326 8.62 -17.84 31.85
CA LYS A 326 9.69 -17.38 32.70
C LYS A 326 10.71 -18.49 32.95
N TYR A 327 11.99 -18.15 32.80
CA TYR A 327 13.10 -19.12 32.85
C TYR A 327 14.25 -18.67 33.77
N ASP A 328 13.99 -17.78 34.72
CA ASP A 328 14.99 -17.28 35.68
C ASP A 328 15.63 -18.39 36.53
N THR A 329 14.95 -19.52 36.71
CA THR A 329 15.45 -20.70 37.41
C THR A 329 16.17 -21.72 36.53
N CYS A 330 16.29 -21.46 35.22
CA CYS A 330 17.00 -22.36 34.31
C CYS A 330 18.52 -22.20 34.38
N PRO A 331 19.29 -23.31 34.39
CA PRO A 331 20.75 -23.28 34.48
C PRO A 331 21.41 -22.81 33.19
N ALA A 332 20.77 -23.06 32.04
CA ALA A 332 21.22 -22.58 30.73
C ALA A 332 20.40 -21.35 30.33
N GLN A 333 21.01 -20.17 30.44
CA GLN A 333 20.37 -18.89 30.08
C GLN A 333 21.01 -18.21 28.86
N ASN A 334 21.77 -18.97 28.06
CA ASN A 334 22.55 -18.45 26.94
C ASN A 334 21.97 -18.92 25.60
N ALA A 335 21.68 -17.95 24.72
CA ALA A 335 21.18 -18.15 23.36
C ALA A 335 22.28 -18.06 22.28
N ASP A 336 23.57 -18.04 22.64
CA ASP A 336 24.70 -18.16 21.72
C ASP A 336 24.64 -19.48 20.96
N ARG A 337 24.95 -19.45 19.67
CA ARG A 337 25.15 -20.71 18.94
C ARG A 337 26.49 -21.34 19.32
N THR A 338 26.55 -22.66 19.18
CA THR A 338 27.76 -23.44 19.52
C THR A 338 28.67 -23.71 18.33
N ALA A 339 28.13 -23.79 17.10
CA ALA A 339 28.90 -23.94 15.85
C ALA A 339 28.05 -23.83 14.56
N ALA A 340 26.72 -23.70 14.65
CA ALA A 340 25.83 -23.76 13.48
C ALA A 340 25.69 -22.42 12.76
N ALA A 341 25.52 -22.47 11.44
CA ALA A 341 25.00 -21.31 10.72
C ALA A 341 23.60 -20.94 11.24
N PHE A 342 23.28 -19.65 11.21
CA PHE A 342 21.89 -19.23 11.39
C PHE A 342 21.15 -19.53 10.09
N MET A 343 20.01 -20.21 10.20
CA MET A 343 19.22 -20.71 9.08
C MET A 343 17.84 -20.09 9.12
N ILE A 344 17.34 -19.68 7.95
CA ILE A 344 15.92 -19.36 7.72
C ILE A 344 15.32 -20.52 6.95
N GLY A 345 14.19 -21.03 7.42
CA GLY A 345 13.45 -22.13 6.83
C GLY A 345 14.03 -23.52 7.10
N SER A 346 15.04 -23.66 7.96
CA SER A 346 15.61 -24.97 8.32
C SER A 346 16.48 -24.87 9.58
N PHE A 347 17.18 -25.96 9.87
CA PHE A 347 18.18 -26.12 10.92
C PHE A 347 19.43 -26.81 10.31
N ALA A 348 20.59 -26.72 10.98
CA ALA A 348 21.84 -27.29 10.47
C ALA A 348 21.73 -28.80 10.19
N GLY A 349 21.86 -29.22 8.92
CA GLY A 349 21.66 -30.61 8.48
C GLY A 349 20.32 -30.86 7.78
N ASN A 350 19.53 -29.82 7.56
CA ASN A 350 18.30 -29.81 6.75
C ASN A 350 17.19 -30.77 7.20
N PHE A 351 17.04 -30.94 8.52
CA PHE A 351 15.92 -31.69 9.10
C PHE A 351 14.67 -30.79 9.17
N THR A 352 13.51 -31.33 8.77
CA THR A 352 12.20 -30.61 8.74
C THR A 352 12.22 -29.24 8.02
N PRO A 353 12.68 -29.18 6.77
CA PRO A 353 12.79 -27.93 6.02
C PRO A 353 11.42 -27.29 5.78
N TYR A 354 11.43 -25.97 5.66
CA TYR A 354 10.23 -25.19 5.43
C TYR A 354 9.64 -25.47 4.06
N SER A 355 8.32 -25.50 4.01
CA SER A 355 7.54 -25.56 2.77
C SER A 355 6.38 -24.57 2.90
N GLY A 356 6.38 -23.54 2.05
CA GLY A 356 5.52 -22.36 2.20
C GLY A 356 6.27 -21.08 1.79
N THR A 357 5.71 -19.91 2.08
CA THR A 357 6.38 -18.61 1.82
C THR A 357 6.74 -17.92 3.14
N ILE A 358 7.94 -17.35 3.20
CA ILE A 358 8.40 -16.48 4.30
C ILE A 358 8.74 -15.13 3.68
N ASP A 359 8.43 -14.05 4.39
CA ASP A 359 8.65 -12.68 3.94
C ASP A 359 9.05 -11.76 5.12
N GLU A 360 9.75 -10.66 4.84
CA GLU A 360 10.14 -9.61 5.81
C GLU A 360 10.74 -10.17 7.12
N VAL A 361 11.84 -10.93 7.01
CA VAL A 361 12.53 -11.51 8.17
C VAL A 361 13.41 -10.44 8.80
N ALA A 362 13.23 -10.17 10.09
CA ALA A 362 13.99 -9.15 10.82
C ALA A 362 14.43 -9.64 12.21
N ILE A 363 15.63 -9.24 12.64
CA ILE A 363 16.23 -9.66 13.91
C ILE A 363 16.80 -8.45 14.63
N TRP A 364 16.47 -8.27 15.90
CA TRP A 364 16.98 -7.20 16.77
C TRP A 364 17.72 -7.77 17.98
N LYS A 365 18.77 -7.07 18.44
CA LYS A 365 19.39 -7.27 19.77
C LYS A 365 18.73 -6.40 20.84
N LYS A 366 17.40 -6.44 20.90
CA LYS A 366 16.58 -5.86 21.96
C LYS A 366 15.24 -6.58 22.01
N ALA A 367 14.57 -6.51 23.14
CA ALA A 367 13.14 -6.78 23.24
C ALA A 367 12.38 -5.60 22.58
N LEU A 368 11.25 -5.89 21.93
CA LEU A 368 10.40 -4.88 21.31
C LEU A 368 9.27 -4.50 22.27
N THR A 369 8.80 -3.27 22.20
CA THR A 369 7.59 -2.90 22.95
C THR A 369 6.34 -3.49 22.28
N ASN A 370 5.25 -3.66 23.01
CA ASN A 370 3.97 -4.05 22.40
C ASN A 370 3.54 -3.08 21.28
N GLY A 371 3.90 -1.80 21.39
CA GLY A 371 3.66 -0.79 20.35
C GLY A 371 4.51 -1.02 19.10
N ASP A 372 5.77 -1.41 19.24
CA ASP A 372 6.65 -1.80 18.13
C ASP A 372 6.07 -3.03 17.41
N VAL A 373 5.65 -4.06 18.17
CA VAL A 373 5.05 -5.29 17.61
C VAL A 373 3.76 -5.00 16.85
N ALA A 374 2.90 -4.12 17.39
CA ALA A 374 1.69 -3.70 16.69
C ALA A 374 2.00 -2.91 15.40
N ASP A 375 3.03 -2.07 15.41
CA ASP A 375 3.45 -1.33 14.21
C ASP A 375 4.05 -2.25 13.14
N LEU A 376 4.86 -3.23 13.54
CA LEU A 376 5.37 -4.28 12.65
C LEU A 376 4.24 -5.03 11.96
N TYR A 377 3.24 -5.49 12.73
CA TYR A 377 2.10 -6.20 12.16
C TYR A 377 1.28 -5.32 11.21
N ARG A 378 0.94 -4.09 11.63
CA ARG A 378 0.07 -3.20 10.85
C ARG A 378 0.69 -2.72 9.54
N ARG A 379 2.02 -2.71 9.40
CA ARG A 379 2.69 -2.46 8.12
C ARG A 379 2.22 -3.42 7.03
N GLY A 380 2.12 -4.72 7.32
CA GLY A 380 1.62 -5.71 6.35
C GLY A 380 0.12 -5.97 6.43
N ALA A 381 -0.50 -5.82 7.61
CA ALA A 381 -1.92 -6.11 7.83
C ALA A 381 -2.88 -5.12 7.17
N ASN A 382 -2.45 -3.86 7.03
CA ASN A 382 -3.28 -2.78 6.53
C ASN A 382 -2.78 -2.31 5.16
N ARG A 383 -3.69 -2.17 4.19
CA ARG A 383 -3.36 -1.81 2.80
C ARG A 383 -4.34 -0.79 2.24
N LEU A 384 -3.84 0.08 1.37
CA LEU A 384 -4.62 1.06 0.61
C LEU A 384 -4.40 0.84 -0.88
N PHE A 385 -5.50 0.71 -1.61
CA PHE A 385 -5.51 0.45 -3.04
C PHE A 385 -6.29 1.53 -3.77
N PHE A 386 -5.67 2.19 -4.74
CA PHE A 386 -6.26 3.28 -5.51
C PHE A 386 -6.48 2.89 -6.96
N GLN A 387 -7.56 3.42 -7.53
CA GLN A 387 -7.79 3.47 -8.97
C GLN A 387 -8.23 4.87 -9.37
N VAL A 388 -7.96 5.23 -10.62
CA VAL A 388 -8.27 6.56 -11.16
C VAL A 388 -9.04 6.45 -12.46
N ARG A 389 -9.74 7.53 -12.82
CA ARG A 389 -10.34 7.69 -14.14
C ARG A 389 -10.37 9.16 -14.53
N GLY A 390 -10.23 9.40 -15.83
CA GLY A 390 -10.38 10.70 -16.46
C GLY A 390 -11.49 10.65 -17.50
N CYS A 391 -12.22 11.74 -17.67
CA CYS A 391 -13.26 11.81 -18.70
C CYS A 391 -13.46 13.24 -19.25
N SER A 392 -14.01 13.35 -20.46
CA SER A 392 -14.38 14.62 -21.10
C SER A 392 -15.80 15.09 -20.74
N THR A 393 -16.69 14.19 -20.33
CA THR A 393 -18.11 14.47 -20.03
C THR A 393 -18.37 14.57 -18.53
N ALA A 394 -19.14 15.58 -18.11
CA ALA A 394 -19.57 15.71 -16.72
C ALA A 394 -20.21 14.41 -16.22
N GLY A 395 -19.87 14.00 -14.99
CA GLY A 395 -20.40 12.75 -14.40
C GLY A 395 -19.55 11.51 -14.68
N CYS A 396 -18.62 11.53 -15.64
CA CYS A 396 -17.82 10.37 -16.05
C CYS A 396 -18.63 9.06 -16.24
N PRO A 397 -19.75 9.06 -16.97
CA PRO A 397 -20.68 7.92 -17.00
C PRO A 397 -20.08 6.65 -17.62
N THR A 398 -19.16 6.79 -18.57
CA THR A 398 -18.59 5.67 -19.35
C THR A 398 -17.09 5.45 -19.08
N ALA A 399 -16.47 6.29 -18.25
CA ALA A 399 -15.04 6.20 -18.00
C ALA A 399 -14.72 5.02 -17.07
N SER A 400 -13.87 4.11 -17.57
CA SER A 400 -13.40 2.96 -16.83
C SER A 400 -12.36 3.33 -15.78
N TRP A 401 -12.40 2.66 -14.63
CA TRP A 401 -11.36 2.72 -13.62
C TRP A 401 -10.06 2.09 -14.13
N LYS A 402 -8.93 2.68 -13.72
CA LYS A 402 -7.58 2.33 -14.16
C LYS A 402 -6.64 2.25 -12.97
N GLY A 403 -5.89 1.15 -12.88
CA GLY A 403 -4.69 1.03 -12.06
C GLY A 403 -3.39 1.15 -12.89
N PRO A 404 -2.25 0.71 -12.34
CA PRO A 404 -0.93 0.72 -12.97
C PRO A 404 -0.87 0.21 -14.41
N ASP A 405 -1.60 -0.86 -14.74
CA ASP A 405 -1.60 -1.48 -16.08
C ASP A 405 -2.62 -0.83 -17.04
N GLY A 406 -3.35 0.20 -16.60
CA GLY A 406 -4.41 0.84 -17.36
C GLY A 406 -5.75 0.11 -17.39
N THR A 407 -5.87 -0.98 -16.63
CA THR A 407 -7.10 -1.76 -16.48
C THR A 407 -7.72 -1.56 -15.09
N LYS A 408 -8.98 -1.99 -14.94
CA LYS A 408 -9.69 -2.01 -13.64
C LYS A 408 -9.26 -3.15 -12.72
N LYS A 409 -8.32 -3.99 -13.14
CA LYS A 409 -7.86 -5.15 -12.38
C LYS A 409 -6.75 -4.78 -11.40
N THR A 410 -5.88 -3.85 -11.77
CA THR A 410 -4.75 -3.46 -10.92
C THR A 410 -5.05 -2.24 -10.07
N PHE A 411 -4.22 -2.00 -9.06
CA PHE A 411 -4.36 -0.91 -8.11
C PHE A 411 -3.02 -0.22 -7.87
N PHE A 412 -3.06 1.09 -7.71
CA PHE A 412 -1.94 1.82 -7.16
C PHE A 412 -1.91 1.61 -5.64
N SER A 413 -0.75 1.36 -5.06
CA SER A 413 -0.58 1.24 -3.60
C SER A 413 0.82 1.69 -3.19
N GLU A 414 1.14 1.56 -1.89
CA GLU A 414 2.48 1.83 -1.37
C GLU A 414 3.56 1.02 -2.11
N ILE A 415 3.20 -0.14 -2.69
CA ILE A 415 4.13 -0.95 -3.50
C ILE A 415 4.68 -0.19 -4.71
N ASN A 416 4.01 0.86 -5.19
CA ASN A 416 4.49 1.68 -6.31
C ASN A 416 5.46 2.79 -5.86
N ASN A 417 5.64 2.99 -4.55
CA ASN A 417 6.49 4.02 -3.97
C ASN A 417 7.97 3.60 -3.93
N ASN A 418 8.52 3.28 -5.10
CA ASN A 418 9.90 2.80 -5.28
C ASN A 418 10.55 3.41 -6.52
N THR A 419 11.77 2.96 -6.83
CA THR A 419 12.56 3.42 -7.99
C THR A 419 12.13 2.81 -9.33
N VAL A 420 11.34 1.73 -9.34
CA VAL A 420 10.76 1.12 -10.55
C VAL A 420 9.24 0.94 -10.39
N PRO A 421 8.45 2.04 -10.38
CA PRO A 421 7.06 2.04 -9.91
C PRO A 421 6.12 1.08 -10.64
N SER A 422 6.28 0.93 -11.96
CA SER A 422 5.46 0.07 -12.80
C SER A 422 5.60 -1.41 -12.48
N ALA A 423 6.79 -1.83 -12.04
CA ALA A 423 7.07 -3.20 -11.65
C ALA A 423 6.79 -3.46 -10.16
N GLY A 424 6.59 -2.40 -9.36
CA GLY A 424 6.50 -2.54 -7.91
C GLY A 424 7.81 -3.06 -7.30
N SER A 425 8.96 -2.68 -7.86
CA SER A 425 10.27 -3.22 -7.50
C SER A 425 11.36 -2.14 -7.35
N GLY A 426 12.56 -2.57 -6.94
CA GLY A 426 13.69 -1.67 -6.69
C GLY A 426 13.63 -1.05 -5.29
N THR A 427 14.49 -0.08 -5.02
CA THR A 427 14.57 0.55 -3.70
C THR A 427 13.30 1.35 -3.37
N VAL A 428 12.73 1.09 -2.20
CA VAL A 428 11.61 1.86 -1.62
C VAL A 428 12.01 3.32 -1.40
N LYS A 429 11.11 4.26 -1.68
CA LYS A 429 11.35 5.71 -1.51
C LYS A 429 11.08 6.17 -0.08
N THR A 430 11.82 7.18 0.36
CA THR A 430 11.69 7.82 1.69
C THR A 430 10.37 8.58 1.89
N THR A 431 9.78 9.06 0.80
CA THR A 431 8.55 9.87 0.82
C THR A 431 7.32 9.03 1.12
N ALA A 432 6.20 9.69 1.42
CA ALA A 432 4.88 9.08 1.27
C ALA A 432 4.63 8.70 -0.21
N PRO A 433 3.63 7.86 -0.51
CA PRO A 433 3.34 7.44 -1.89
C PRO A 433 3.07 8.60 -2.83
N VAL A 434 3.87 8.65 -3.89
CA VAL A 434 3.67 9.54 -5.04
C VAL A 434 3.70 8.69 -6.29
N VAL A 435 2.55 8.60 -6.94
CA VAL A 435 2.39 7.92 -8.23
C VAL A 435 2.46 8.98 -9.31
N ASN A 436 3.55 8.97 -10.07
CA ASN A 436 3.63 9.72 -11.33
C ASN A 436 3.08 8.85 -12.44
N PHE A 437 2.01 9.31 -13.09
CA PHE A 437 1.33 8.57 -14.14
C PHE A 437 2.21 8.33 -15.38
N ALA A 438 3.26 9.11 -15.58
CA ALA A 438 4.23 8.89 -16.65
C ALA A 438 5.06 7.61 -16.47
N ASP A 439 5.18 7.10 -15.24
CA ASP A 439 5.94 5.87 -14.95
C ASP A 439 5.20 4.61 -15.41
N PHE A 440 3.92 4.72 -15.82
CA PHE A 440 3.03 3.61 -16.16
C PHE A 440 2.64 3.63 -17.64
N ALA A 441 3.59 3.22 -18.49
CA ALA A 441 3.41 3.11 -19.94
C ALA A 441 2.31 2.08 -20.26
N GLY A 442 1.09 2.56 -20.51
CA GLY A 442 -0.09 1.72 -20.75
C GLY A 442 -1.33 2.18 -20.00
N MET A 443 -1.17 3.02 -18.95
CA MET A 443 -2.33 3.52 -18.21
C MET A 443 -3.28 4.30 -19.11
N GLY A 444 -2.73 5.14 -19.99
CA GLY A 444 -3.49 5.81 -21.06
C GLY A 444 -4.63 6.68 -20.53
N LEU A 445 -4.36 7.51 -19.51
CA LEU A 445 -5.36 8.43 -18.96
C LEU A 445 -5.69 9.54 -19.96
N GLY A 446 -4.71 10.00 -20.74
CA GLY A 446 -4.88 11.07 -21.73
C GLY A 446 -5.20 12.42 -21.10
N THR A 447 -5.66 13.36 -21.92
CA THR A 447 -6.13 14.68 -21.47
C THR A 447 -7.62 14.64 -21.16
N ASN A 448 -8.01 15.14 -20.00
CA ASN A 448 -9.40 15.13 -19.55
C ASN A 448 -9.77 16.43 -18.84
N ARG A 449 -11.03 16.84 -18.90
CA ARG A 449 -11.54 17.92 -18.06
C ARG A 449 -11.82 17.46 -16.64
N TYR A 450 -12.35 16.25 -16.53
CA TYR A 450 -12.81 15.68 -15.27
C TYR A 450 -11.91 14.54 -14.82
N PHE A 451 -11.72 14.43 -13.51
CA PHE A 451 -10.96 13.35 -12.88
C PHE A 451 -11.69 12.83 -11.64
N GLN A 452 -11.50 11.55 -11.35
CA GLN A 452 -11.98 10.93 -10.12
C GLN A 452 -11.03 9.82 -9.70
N TYR A 453 -10.89 9.63 -8.40
CA TYR A 453 -10.23 8.46 -7.82
C TYR A 453 -11.22 7.69 -6.95
N GLN A 454 -10.92 6.42 -6.75
CA GLN A 454 -11.53 5.59 -5.72
C GLN A 454 -10.42 4.90 -4.94
N TYR A 455 -10.71 4.53 -3.70
CA TYR A 455 -9.81 3.68 -2.94
C TYR A 455 -10.55 2.61 -2.14
N PHE A 456 -9.80 1.55 -1.88
CA PHE A 456 -10.17 0.43 -1.04
C PHE A 456 -9.18 0.37 0.12
N MET A 457 -9.71 0.21 1.32
CA MET A 457 -8.96 -0.09 2.54
C MET A 457 -9.15 -1.56 2.83
N GLU A 458 -8.07 -2.25 3.16
CA GLU A 458 -8.10 -3.62 3.67
C GLU A 458 -7.39 -3.68 5.01
N SER A 459 -7.94 -4.48 5.92
CA SER A 459 -7.33 -4.79 7.22
C SER A 459 -7.51 -6.26 7.56
N ASP A 460 -6.39 -6.89 7.89
CA ASP A 460 -6.35 -8.21 8.52
C ASP A 460 -6.25 -8.09 10.06
N ASP A 461 -6.19 -6.86 10.59
CA ASP A 461 -6.13 -6.58 12.01
C ASP A 461 -7.52 -6.73 12.64
N PHE A 462 -7.64 -7.72 13.53
CA PHE A 462 -8.91 -8.06 14.16
C PHE A 462 -9.35 -6.95 15.13
N ALA A 463 -10.66 -6.86 15.41
CA ALA A 463 -11.20 -5.96 16.42
C ALA A 463 -10.63 -6.31 17.81
N THR A 464 -9.49 -5.73 18.14
CA THR A 464 -8.79 -5.87 19.42
C THR A 464 -8.85 -4.54 20.15
N THR A 465 -8.48 -4.54 21.43
CA THR A 465 -8.34 -3.32 22.24
C THR A 465 -7.17 -2.41 21.79
N GLN A 466 -6.48 -2.75 20.70
CA GLN A 466 -5.28 -2.05 20.25
C GLN A 466 -5.55 -0.83 19.35
N CYS A 467 -6.78 -0.62 18.87
CA CYS A 467 -7.20 0.64 18.21
C CYS A 467 -8.43 1.21 18.89
N ASN A 468 -8.30 2.43 19.39
CA ASN A 468 -9.38 3.14 20.06
C ASN A 468 -9.99 4.18 19.11
N TYR A 469 -10.82 3.71 18.17
CA TYR A 469 -11.64 4.62 17.36
C TYR A 469 -12.87 5.09 18.14
N SER A 470 -13.23 6.37 17.99
CA SER A 470 -14.48 6.90 18.52
C SER A 470 -15.65 6.23 17.80
N GLY A 471 -16.32 5.28 18.46
CA GLY A 471 -17.37 4.44 17.87
C GLY A 471 -17.03 2.95 17.83
N GLY A 472 -15.81 2.57 18.21
CA GLY A 472 -15.32 1.20 18.09
C GLY A 472 -15.05 0.78 16.65
N GLY A 473 -14.55 -0.44 16.47
CA GLY A 473 -14.25 -1.00 15.15
C GLY A 473 -12.86 -1.61 15.08
N PRO A 474 -12.58 -2.43 14.04
CA PRO A 474 -11.27 -3.00 13.83
C PRO A 474 -10.26 -1.93 13.47
N CYS A 475 -9.00 -2.16 13.84
CA CYS A 475 -7.87 -1.39 13.35
C CYS A 475 -7.91 -1.33 11.82
N SER A 476 -7.78 -0.14 11.24
CA SER A 476 -7.89 0.04 9.79
C SER A 476 -6.77 0.95 9.26
N PRO A 477 -6.47 0.90 7.95
CA PRO A 477 -5.63 1.91 7.33
C PRO A 477 -6.27 3.30 7.48
N GLU A 478 -5.53 4.23 8.06
CA GLU A 478 -5.94 5.63 8.23
C GLU A 478 -5.34 6.50 7.12
N LEU A 479 -6.20 6.97 6.22
CA LEU A 479 -5.87 7.89 5.14
C LEU A 479 -6.08 9.33 5.59
N LYS A 480 -5.04 10.17 5.52
CA LYS A 480 -5.11 11.58 5.93
C LYS A 480 -5.46 12.53 4.81
N SER A 481 -4.82 12.36 3.65
CA SER A 481 -5.02 13.22 2.49
C SER A 481 -4.73 12.48 1.20
N VAL A 482 -5.40 12.92 0.14
CA VAL A 482 -5.12 12.52 -1.23
C VAL A 482 -4.95 13.81 -2.03
N SER A 483 -3.89 13.88 -2.83
CA SER A 483 -3.62 14.99 -3.74
C SER A 483 -3.56 14.49 -5.17
N VAL A 484 -4.16 15.25 -6.08
CA VAL A 484 -4.15 14.98 -7.52
C VAL A 484 -3.31 16.04 -8.19
N ALA A 485 -2.39 15.63 -9.05
CA ALA A 485 -1.55 16.54 -9.82
C ALA A 485 -2.10 16.73 -11.25
N PRO A 486 -1.99 17.94 -11.83
CA PRO A 486 -1.35 19.13 -11.25
C PRO A 486 -2.23 19.83 -10.20
N SER A 487 -1.58 20.41 -9.19
CA SER A 487 -2.25 21.12 -8.07
C SER A 487 -2.65 22.56 -8.40
N ALA A 488 -2.09 23.14 -9.46
CA ALA A 488 -2.36 24.49 -9.92
C ALA A 488 -3.06 24.45 -11.27
N LEU A 489 -4.38 24.51 -11.25
CA LEU A 489 -5.23 24.58 -12.44
C LEU A 489 -6.18 25.76 -12.30
N TYR A 490 -6.22 26.59 -13.33
CA TYR A 490 -7.03 27.80 -13.36
C TYR A 490 -7.99 27.78 -14.56
N PRO A 491 -9.21 28.32 -14.43
CA PRO A 491 -10.16 28.32 -15.54
C PRO A 491 -9.67 29.13 -16.74
N THR A 492 -9.76 28.55 -17.93
CA THR A 492 -9.50 29.21 -19.22
C THR A 492 -10.75 29.80 -19.85
N ASN A 493 -11.91 29.63 -19.22
CA ASN A 493 -13.21 30.09 -19.73
C ASN A 493 -13.45 31.60 -19.53
N THR A 494 -12.43 32.35 -19.10
CA THR A 494 -12.48 33.79 -18.84
C THR A 494 -13.64 34.19 -17.90
N PRO A 495 -13.59 33.82 -16.61
CA PRO A 495 -14.59 34.29 -15.66
C PRO A 495 -14.65 35.81 -15.62
N SER A 496 -15.84 36.36 -15.39
CA SER A 496 -16.06 37.80 -15.34
C SER A 496 -16.66 38.27 -14.02
N ILE A 497 -16.28 39.47 -13.59
CA ILE A 497 -16.82 40.17 -12.43
C ILE A 497 -17.46 41.47 -12.91
N VAL A 498 -18.68 41.77 -12.46
CA VAL A 498 -19.39 43.03 -12.79
C VAL A 498 -19.81 43.70 -11.49
N ASN A 499 -19.66 45.01 -11.38
CA ASN A 499 -20.28 45.75 -10.27
C ASN A 499 -21.81 45.72 -10.40
N ASN A 500 -22.52 45.35 -9.34
CA ASN A 500 -23.99 45.32 -9.35
C ASN A 500 -24.61 46.71 -9.15
N THR A 501 -23.88 47.62 -8.50
CA THR A 501 -24.32 49.00 -8.26
C THR A 501 -23.66 49.91 -9.29
N ALA A 502 -24.48 50.65 -10.05
CA ALA A 502 -23.99 51.64 -10.99
C ALA A 502 -23.09 52.67 -10.29
N ILE A 503 -21.98 53.01 -10.93
CA ILE A 503 -21.13 54.12 -10.52
C ILE A 503 -21.69 55.39 -11.20
N PRO A 504 -22.17 56.40 -10.45
CA PRO A 504 -22.60 57.66 -11.06
C PRO A 504 -21.42 58.32 -11.78
N PHE A 505 -21.59 58.68 -13.04
CA PHE A 505 -20.55 59.34 -13.82
C PHE A 505 -21.13 60.34 -14.83
N TYR A 506 -20.44 61.46 -14.97
CA TYR A 506 -20.66 62.49 -15.97
C TYR A 506 -19.49 62.56 -16.96
N THR A 507 -18.26 62.45 -16.46
CA THR A 507 -17.03 62.24 -17.26
C THR A 507 -16.20 61.12 -16.66
N LEU A 508 -15.41 60.45 -17.51
CA LEU A 508 -14.38 59.50 -17.09
C LEU A 508 -13.02 60.12 -17.43
N ALA A 509 -12.15 60.26 -16.43
CA ALA A 509 -10.81 60.83 -16.59
C ALA A 509 -9.75 59.75 -16.68
N SER A 510 -9.80 58.74 -15.81
CA SER A 510 -8.85 57.63 -15.84
C SER A 510 -9.42 56.34 -15.24
N ALA A 511 -8.74 55.24 -15.54
CA ALA A 511 -8.90 53.94 -14.90
C ALA A 511 -7.56 53.50 -14.29
N SER A 512 -7.61 52.85 -13.13
CA SER A 512 -6.48 52.24 -12.46
C SER A 512 -6.74 50.75 -12.20
N GLU A 513 -5.69 49.96 -12.23
CA GLU A 513 -5.76 48.51 -12.01
C GLU A 513 -4.65 48.07 -11.05
N THR A 514 -5.01 47.19 -10.12
CA THR A 514 -4.10 46.35 -9.36
C THR A 514 -4.51 44.90 -9.60
N ALA A 515 -3.73 44.19 -10.42
CA ALA A 515 -4.01 42.81 -10.82
C ALA A 515 -2.71 42.00 -10.97
N SER A 516 -2.80 40.68 -10.74
CA SER A 516 -1.72 39.73 -11.03
C SER A 516 -2.26 38.67 -12.00
N CYS A 517 -2.05 38.89 -13.30
CA CYS A 517 -2.58 38.02 -14.33
C CYS A 517 -1.67 38.01 -15.56
N ALA A 518 -1.08 36.86 -15.89
CA ALA A 518 -0.10 36.73 -16.97
C ALA A 518 -0.65 37.14 -18.34
N SER A 519 -1.91 36.82 -18.63
CA SER A 519 -2.58 37.23 -19.88
C SER A 519 -3.23 38.61 -19.77
N GLY A 520 -3.20 39.24 -18.59
CA GLY A 520 -3.86 40.52 -18.28
C GLY A 520 -5.35 40.41 -17.95
N VAL A 521 -5.88 41.40 -17.22
CA VAL A 521 -7.32 41.60 -17.05
C VAL A 521 -7.81 42.57 -18.11
N LYS A 522 -8.98 42.31 -18.68
CA LYS A 522 -9.63 43.22 -19.64
C LYS A 522 -11.01 43.64 -19.16
N TYR A 523 -11.47 44.77 -19.69
CA TYR A 523 -12.65 45.46 -19.22
C TYR A 523 -13.60 45.79 -20.36
N GLN A 524 -14.89 45.65 -20.04
CA GLN A 524 -15.98 46.21 -20.82
C GLN A 524 -16.74 47.20 -19.94
N VAL A 525 -17.29 48.24 -20.54
CA VAL A 525 -18.11 49.24 -19.85
C VAL A 525 -19.55 49.19 -20.34
N SER A 526 -20.50 49.56 -19.49
CA SER A 526 -21.90 49.66 -19.85
C SER A 526 -22.56 50.83 -19.13
N ILE A 527 -23.54 51.45 -19.78
CA ILE A 527 -24.35 52.51 -19.18
C ILE A 527 -25.69 52.05 -18.62
N ASN A 528 -26.08 50.80 -18.90
CA ASN A 528 -27.38 50.23 -18.54
C ASN A 528 -27.28 48.87 -17.83
N GLY A 529 -26.06 48.36 -17.63
CA GLY A 529 -25.80 47.08 -16.98
C GLY A 529 -26.08 45.84 -17.83
N SER A 530 -26.58 46.00 -19.07
CA SER A 530 -26.96 44.89 -19.96
C SER A 530 -26.17 44.88 -21.27
N SER A 531 -25.98 46.03 -21.90
CA SER A 531 -25.24 46.21 -23.15
C SER A 531 -23.82 46.68 -22.84
N PHE A 532 -22.82 45.86 -23.13
CA PHE A 532 -21.42 46.13 -22.82
C PHE A 532 -20.65 46.56 -24.07
N PHE A 533 -19.68 47.45 -23.87
CA PHE A 533 -18.86 48.06 -24.90
C PHE A 533 -17.38 47.99 -24.52
N TYR A 534 -16.51 47.98 -25.52
CA TYR A 534 -15.07 48.05 -25.32
C TYR A 534 -14.47 49.11 -26.24
N TYR A 535 -13.33 49.66 -25.85
CA TYR A 535 -12.58 50.61 -26.66
C TYR A 535 -11.60 49.83 -27.53
N ASN A 536 -11.80 49.86 -28.85
CA ASN A 536 -10.98 49.10 -29.79
C ASN A 536 -9.66 49.79 -30.18
N GLY A 537 -9.33 50.92 -29.56
CA GLY A 537 -8.19 51.77 -29.89
C GLY A 537 -8.56 53.03 -30.68
N SER A 538 -9.77 53.11 -31.23
CA SER A 538 -10.28 54.31 -31.92
C SER A 538 -11.65 54.76 -31.43
N ALA A 539 -12.56 53.83 -31.13
CA ALA A 539 -13.93 54.13 -30.74
C ALA A 539 -14.49 53.10 -29.74
N TRP A 540 -15.60 53.46 -29.09
CA TRP A 540 -16.39 52.54 -28.28
C TRP A 540 -17.29 51.69 -29.18
N VAL A 541 -17.12 50.38 -29.12
CA VAL A 541 -17.84 49.40 -29.95
C VAL A 541 -18.55 48.40 -29.06
N ALA A 542 -19.74 47.95 -29.48
CA ALA A 542 -20.47 46.91 -28.77
C ALA A 542 -19.61 45.64 -28.63
N SER A 543 -19.64 45.05 -27.45
CA SER A 543 -18.93 43.82 -27.12
C SER A 543 -19.87 42.62 -27.20
N ASP A 544 -19.38 41.53 -27.77
CA ASP A 544 -20.01 40.21 -27.71
C ASP A 544 -19.80 39.51 -26.35
N GLY A 545 -19.14 40.17 -25.40
CA GLY A 545 -18.86 39.63 -24.08
C GLY A 545 -17.56 38.81 -23.99
N THR A 546 -16.82 38.63 -25.09
CA THR A 546 -15.58 37.86 -25.11
C THR A 546 -14.36 38.66 -24.63
N TYR A 547 -13.29 37.95 -24.28
CA TYR A 547 -12.00 38.55 -23.94
C TYR A 547 -11.33 39.27 -25.12
N ALA A 548 -11.66 38.88 -26.36
CA ALA A 548 -11.16 39.52 -27.58
C ALA A 548 -11.78 40.91 -27.75
N GLN A 549 -13.08 41.04 -27.46
CA GLN A 549 -13.83 42.30 -27.51
C GLN A 549 -13.90 42.96 -26.13
N ALA A 550 -12.74 43.15 -25.52
CA ALA A 550 -12.56 43.80 -24.24
C ALA A 550 -11.27 44.65 -24.25
N SER A 551 -11.23 45.68 -23.41
CA SER A 551 -10.16 46.68 -23.40
C SER A 551 -9.20 46.44 -22.24
N THR A 552 -7.90 46.61 -22.43
CA THR A 552 -6.96 46.71 -21.29
C THR A 552 -7.25 47.99 -20.48
N SER A 553 -6.75 48.08 -19.24
CA SER A 553 -6.86 49.32 -18.45
C SER A 553 -6.27 50.55 -19.18
N SER A 554 -5.19 50.36 -19.94
CA SER A 554 -4.61 51.41 -20.79
C SER A 554 -5.56 51.84 -21.93
N GLN A 555 -6.26 50.89 -22.56
CA GLN A 555 -7.26 51.21 -23.60
C GLN A 555 -8.49 51.91 -23.00
N ILE A 556 -8.93 51.55 -21.79
CA ILE A 556 -9.98 52.31 -21.08
C ILE A 556 -9.53 53.75 -20.85
N ASN A 557 -8.29 53.97 -20.42
CA ASN A 557 -7.72 55.31 -20.26
C ASN A 557 -7.70 56.09 -21.59
N ALA A 558 -7.32 55.47 -22.71
CA ALA A 558 -7.31 56.10 -24.02
C ALA A 558 -8.73 56.52 -24.49
N GLY A 559 -9.74 55.69 -24.19
CA GLY A 559 -11.14 55.96 -24.53
C GLY A 559 -11.89 56.85 -23.53
N ALA A 560 -11.31 57.17 -22.38
CA ALA A 560 -12.01 57.74 -21.22
C ALA A 560 -12.75 59.05 -21.55
N ALA A 561 -12.08 59.98 -22.25
CA ALA A 561 -12.65 61.28 -22.60
C ALA A 561 -13.88 61.18 -23.54
N THR A 562 -14.04 60.08 -24.28
CA THR A 562 -15.10 59.91 -25.29
C THR A 562 -16.24 59.01 -24.86
N VAL A 563 -16.13 58.33 -23.71
CA VAL A 563 -17.13 57.35 -23.28
C VAL A 563 -18.50 58.00 -23.04
N ALA A 564 -18.51 59.18 -22.40
CA ALA A 564 -19.74 59.89 -22.06
C ALA A 564 -20.49 60.40 -23.30
N THR A 565 -19.75 60.84 -24.33
CA THR A 565 -20.34 61.31 -25.59
C THR A 565 -20.75 60.16 -26.50
N SER A 566 -20.03 59.03 -26.46
CA SER A 566 -20.28 57.88 -27.33
C SER A 566 -21.38 56.97 -26.82
N LEU A 567 -21.42 56.72 -25.51
CA LEU A 567 -22.31 55.74 -24.90
C LEU A 567 -23.41 56.37 -24.03
N GLY A 568 -23.23 57.63 -23.62
CA GLY A 568 -24.10 58.30 -22.66
C GLY A 568 -23.46 58.41 -21.26
N ARG A 569 -24.20 59.03 -20.34
CA ARG A 569 -23.78 59.37 -18.97
C ARG A 569 -24.94 59.12 -18.02
N THR A 570 -24.66 58.83 -16.74
CA THR A 570 -25.56 58.67 -15.56
C THR A 570 -25.19 57.45 -14.72
N SER A 571 -24.74 56.36 -15.34
CA SER A 571 -24.48 55.09 -14.66
C SER A 571 -23.36 54.35 -15.38
N LEU A 572 -22.31 53.94 -14.67
CA LEU A 572 -21.22 53.16 -15.22
C LEU A 572 -21.17 51.78 -14.55
N TYR A 573 -21.20 50.77 -15.38
CA TYR A 573 -20.92 49.39 -15.04
C TYR A 573 -19.63 48.98 -15.72
N VAL A 574 -18.75 48.31 -14.99
CA VAL A 574 -17.49 47.77 -15.45
C VAL A 574 -17.54 46.26 -15.26
N LYS A 575 -17.35 45.54 -16.36
CA LYS A 575 -17.13 44.10 -16.35
C LYS A 575 -15.65 43.83 -16.53
N ALA A 576 -15.01 43.26 -15.53
CA ALA A 576 -13.67 42.71 -15.63
C ALA A 576 -13.74 41.27 -16.13
N LEU A 577 -12.86 40.90 -17.06
CA LEU A 577 -12.69 39.58 -17.62
C LEU A 577 -11.28 39.08 -17.28
N LEU A 578 -11.21 37.99 -16.52
CA LEU A 578 -9.98 37.42 -16.01
C LEU A 578 -9.60 36.23 -16.86
N ASN A 579 -8.52 36.32 -17.64
CA ASN A 579 -8.11 35.23 -18.54
C ASN A 579 -6.86 34.53 -18.01
N SER A 580 -6.94 33.22 -17.75
CA SER A 580 -5.79 32.39 -17.40
C SER A 580 -5.38 31.52 -18.59
N SER A 581 -4.08 31.20 -18.67
CA SER A 581 -3.53 30.18 -19.57
C SER A 581 -3.84 28.74 -19.13
N GLY A 582 -4.47 28.54 -17.97
CA GLY A 582 -4.74 27.24 -17.37
C GLY A 582 -3.72 26.86 -16.29
N SER A 583 -2.50 27.38 -16.37
CA SER A 583 -1.39 27.08 -15.46
C SER A 583 -0.92 28.27 -14.61
N SER A 584 -1.48 29.46 -14.84
CA SER A 584 -1.13 30.69 -14.11
C SER A 584 -2.33 31.29 -13.40
N GLN A 585 -2.15 31.72 -12.15
CA GLN A 585 -3.18 32.47 -11.46
C GLN A 585 -3.51 33.77 -12.20
N CYS A 586 -4.78 34.17 -12.17
CA CYS A 586 -5.24 35.48 -12.61
C CYS A 586 -6.06 36.09 -11.46
N THR A 587 -5.55 37.15 -10.83
CA THR A 587 -6.23 37.89 -9.76
C THR A 587 -6.45 39.34 -10.17
N LEU A 588 -7.56 39.90 -9.71
CA LEU A 588 -7.85 41.33 -9.75
C LEU A 588 -8.08 41.77 -8.31
N ASP A 589 -7.16 42.57 -7.76
CA ASP A 589 -7.25 43.05 -6.39
C ASP A 589 -8.07 44.36 -6.32
N ALA A 590 -7.90 45.23 -7.32
CA ALA A 590 -8.67 46.46 -7.45
C ALA A 590 -8.78 46.94 -8.90
N PHE A 591 -9.95 47.46 -9.26
CA PHE A 591 -10.13 48.31 -10.44
C PHE A 591 -10.80 49.61 -10.02
N GLY A 592 -10.17 50.74 -10.33
CA GLY A 592 -10.65 52.08 -10.00
C GLY A 592 -10.97 52.87 -11.26
N VAL A 593 -11.93 53.78 -11.14
CA VAL A 593 -12.23 54.80 -12.15
C VAL A 593 -12.26 56.16 -11.47
N SER A 594 -11.79 57.20 -12.17
CA SER A 594 -11.83 58.58 -11.71
C SER A 594 -12.52 59.47 -12.75
N GLY A 595 -13.10 60.59 -12.30
CA GLY A 595 -13.82 61.51 -13.16
C GLY A 595 -14.79 62.38 -12.38
N ASN A 596 -15.65 63.11 -13.09
CA ASN A 596 -16.72 63.89 -12.46
C ASN A 596 -18.00 63.05 -12.37
N SER A 597 -18.61 62.99 -11.19
CA SER A 597 -19.90 62.34 -10.93
C SER A 597 -21.07 63.33 -10.88
N ALA A 598 -20.79 64.63 -10.81
CA ALA A 598 -21.76 65.71 -10.75
C ALA A 598 -21.93 66.39 -12.12
N TYR A 599 -23.17 66.82 -12.39
CA TYR A 599 -23.56 67.59 -13.57
C TYR A 599 -22.93 68.98 -13.60
#